data_AF-A0A6V7KIB3-F1
#
_entry.id   AF-A0A6V7KIB3-F1
#
_cell.length_a   1.000
_cell.length_b   1.000
_cell.length_c   1.000
_cell.angle_alpha   90.00
_cell.angle_beta   90.00
_cell.angle_gamma   90.00
#
_symmetry.space_group_name_H-M   'P 1'
#
loop_
_entity.id
_entity.type
_entity.pdbx_description
1 polymer ?
#
loop_
_entity_poly.entity_id
_entity_poly.type
_entity_poly.pdbx_seq_one_letter_code
_entity_poly.pdbx_strand_id
1 'polypeptide(L)'
;GRGRGVIDVLQQHFAEKGGKLLVKTAGKQLITDEKGKVVGLMAESSAGEAIRINAKTVVIATGGFGSNKEMLTEYTRFPDVEVVGIPGKVGDGIKMAWAAGAAKDGREFIKMSYRPGPSKESTTNHYAASAKQPHLWLNTKGERFTNEANIEQWPFAGNALENQGGTMFVLYDEDTKNYMVDHGIDVGVGVMVPVATKLTKLEEHFAKGEAAGKAFRANSIKELAQKTGMDYQTLKDNIERYNQFCNFRHDEDFVKDARYS
;
A
#
# COMPACT_ATOMS: atom_id res chain seq x y z
N GLY A 1 14.56 -3.93 1.10
CA GLY A 1 14.62 -3.88 -0.39
C GLY A 1 15.99 -3.41 -0.84
N ARG A 2 16.34 -3.60 -2.13
CA ARG A 2 17.67 -3.24 -2.69
C ARG A 2 17.83 -1.75 -3.07
N GLY A 3 16.80 -0.93 -2.81
CA GLY A 3 16.76 0.47 -3.26
C GLY A 3 17.92 1.33 -2.76
N ARG A 4 18.36 1.14 -1.50
CA ARG A 4 19.52 1.87 -0.95
C ARG A 4 20.78 1.66 -1.79
N GLY A 5 21.10 0.41 -2.12
CA GLY A 5 22.29 0.10 -2.93
C GLY A 5 22.23 0.73 -4.33
N VAL A 6 21.05 0.78 -4.94
CA VAL A 6 20.86 1.47 -6.23
C VAL A 6 21.11 2.98 -6.09
N ILE A 7 20.58 3.61 -5.04
CA ILE A 7 20.79 5.04 -4.79
C ILE A 7 22.25 5.36 -4.51
N ASP A 8 22.93 4.54 -3.70
CA ASP A 8 24.35 4.73 -3.36
C ASP A 8 25.22 4.69 -4.63
N VAL A 9 24.99 3.70 -5.51
CA VAL A 9 25.70 3.58 -6.80
C VAL A 9 25.40 4.76 -7.73
N LEU A 10 24.14 5.19 -7.83
CA LEU A 10 23.76 6.32 -8.68
C LEU A 10 24.36 7.64 -8.17
N GLN A 11 24.41 7.86 -6.85
CA GLN A 11 25.01 9.05 -6.26
C GLN A 11 26.51 9.10 -6.51
N GLN A 12 27.20 7.98 -6.32
CA GLN A 12 28.62 7.87 -6.61
C GLN A 12 28.89 8.19 -8.09
N HIS A 13 28.15 7.55 -9.00
CA HIS A 13 28.34 7.76 -10.43
C HIS A 13 28.04 9.20 -10.86
N PHE A 14 27.02 9.83 -10.27
CA PHE A 14 26.71 11.23 -10.53
C PHE A 14 27.85 12.17 -10.13
N ALA A 15 28.46 11.94 -8.96
CA ALA A 15 29.62 12.71 -8.50
C ALA A 15 30.86 12.48 -9.38
N GLU A 16 31.15 11.23 -9.76
CA GLU A 16 32.26 10.86 -10.66
C GLU A 16 32.16 11.53 -12.04
N LYS A 17 30.93 11.76 -12.52
CA LYS A 17 30.66 12.48 -13.77
C LYS A 17 30.69 14.02 -13.60
N GLY A 18 31.09 14.52 -12.44
CA GLY A 18 31.18 15.96 -12.15
C GLY A 18 29.86 16.61 -11.75
N GLY A 19 28.83 15.81 -11.46
CA GLY A 19 27.55 16.30 -10.94
C GLY A 19 27.71 16.95 -9.56
N LYS A 20 27.01 18.06 -9.35
CA LYS A 20 26.99 18.77 -8.06
C LYS A 20 25.69 18.47 -7.34
N LEU A 21 25.79 17.84 -6.17
CA LEU A 21 24.62 17.53 -5.32
C LEU A 21 24.47 18.59 -4.23
N LEU A 22 23.40 19.37 -4.30
CA LEU A 22 23.02 20.31 -3.25
C LEU A 22 21.99 19.63 -2.33
N VAL A 23 22.44 19.15 -1.18
CA VAL A 23 21.55 18.62 -0.13
C VAL A 23 21.03 19.74 0.74
N LYS A 24 19.88 19.54 1.40
CA LYS A 24 19.21 20.57 2.21
C LYS A 24 18.94 21.86 1.41
N THR A 25 18.62 21.70 0.12
CA THR A 25 18.30 22.79 -0.81
C THR A 25 17.02 22.44 -1.55
N ALA A 26 15.92 23.10 -1.21
CA ALA A 26 14.61 22.82 -1.77
C ALA A 26 14.34 23.72 -2.99
N GLY A 27 13.97 23.13 -4.13
CA GLY A 27 13.44 23.90 -5.27
C GLY A 27 12.07 24.48 -4.93
N LYS A 28 11.86 25.77 -5.19
CA LYS A 28 10.63 26.50 -4.83
C LYS A 28 9.85 26.99 -6.04
N GLN A 29 10.54 27.43 -7.10
CA GLN A 29 9.87 28.05 -8.25
C GLN A 29 10.69 27.91 -9.53
N LEU A 30 10.06 27.51 -10.63
CA LEU A 30 10.67 27.57 -11.96
C LEU A 30 10.78 29.02 -12.43
N ILE A 31 11.92 29.36 -13.02
CA ILE A 31 12.16 30.68 -13.59
C ILE A 31 11.85 30.60 -15.09
N THR A 32 10.94 31.43 -15.57
CA THR A 32 10.58 31.52 -16.99
C THR A 32 10.99 32.87 -17.58
N ASP A 33 11.26 32.89 -18.89
CA ASP A 33 11.36 34.14 -19.66
C ASP A 33 9.97 34.66 -20.07
N GLU A 34 9.93 35.80 -20.73
CA GLU A 34 8.69 36.45 -21.22
C GLU A 34 7.91 35.59 -22.22
N LYS A 35 8.55 34.61 -22.86
CA LYS A 35 7.94 33.68 -23.81
C LYS A 35 7.48 32.38 -23.13
N GLY A 36 7.60 32.29 -21.80
CA GLY A 36 7.22 31.12 -21.01
C GLY A 36 8.26 29.99 -21.02
N LYS A 37 9.45 30.19 -21.59
CA LYS A 37 10.50 29.17 -21.59
C LYS A 37 11.17 29.12 -20.22
N VAL A 38 11.33 27.91 -19.66
CA VAL A 38 12.07 27.70 -18.42
C VAL A 38 13.56 27.99 -18.64
N VAL A 39 14.13 28.88 -17.82
CA VAL A 39 15.53 29.33 -17.86
C VAL A 39 16.25 29.13 -16.52
N GLY A 40 15.61 28.49 -15.55
CA GLY A 40 16.24 28.19 -14.27
C GLY A 40 15.25 27.77 -13.18
N LEU A 41 15.76 27.75 -11.95
CA LEU A 41 15.03 27.40 -10.74
C LEU A 41 15.46 28.35 -9.61
N MET A 42 14.50 28.83 -8.82
CA MET A 42 14.74 29.38 -7.50
C MET A 42 14.68 28.25 -6.48
N ALA A 43 15.73 28.13 -5.67
CA ALA A 43 15.83 27.19 -4.57
C ALA A 43 16.06 27.93 -3.25
N GLU A 44 15.92 27.21 -2.14
CA GLU A 44 16.10 27.73 -0.79
C GLU A 44 16.91 26.74 0.02
N SER A 45 17.97 27.20 0.69
CA SER A 45 18.73 26.37 1.62
C SER A 45 17.96 26.11 2.91
N SER A 46 18.37 25.12 3.70
CA SER A 46 17.79 24.91 5.04
C SER A 46 17.99 26.08 6.01
N ALA A 47 18.87 27.03 5.69
CA ALA A 47 19.06 28.26 6.45
C ALA A 47 18.13 29.41 5.98
N GLY A 48 17.28 29.16 4.98
CA GLY A 48 16.37 30.17 4.41
C GLY A 48 17.02 31.06 3.33
N GLU A 49 18.25 30.74 2.89
CA GLU A 49 18.92 31.51 1.85
C GLU A 49 18.33 31.18 0.47
N ALA A 50 17.91 32.21 -0.27
CA ALA A 50 17.44 32.08 -1.64
C ALA A 50 18.62 31.86 -2.61
N ILE A 51 18.56 30.80 -3.40
CA ILE A 51 19.59 30.38 -4.35
C ILE A 51 18.99 30.39 -5.75
N ARG A 52 19.49 31.28 -6.61
CA ARG A 52 19.12 31.29 -8.03
C ARG A 52 20.02 30.37 -8.83
N ILE A 53 19.43 29.39 -9.52
CA ILE A 53 20.13 28.48 -10.43
C ILE A 53 19.67 28.78 -11.85
N ASN A 54 20.55 29.37 -12.68
CA ASN A 54 20.29 29.53 -14.11
C ASN A 54 20.58 28.21 -14.83
N ALA A 55 19.64 27.72 -15.64
CA ALA A 55 19.79 26.45 -16.37
C ALA A 55 19.02 26.49 -17.69
N LYS A 56 19.57 25.85 -18.74
CA LYS A 56 18.87 25.72 -20.03
C LYS A 56 17.69 24.74 -19.98
N THR A 57 17.74 23.81 -19.02
CA THR A 57 16.76 22.74 -18.85
C THR A 57 16.64 22.43 -17.36
N VAL A 58 15.42 22.19 -16.90
CA VAL A 58 15.13 21.75 -15.53
C VAL A 58 14.36 20.44 -15.62
N VAL A 59 14.82 19.43 -14.90
CA VAL A 59 14.15 18.12 -14.81
C VAL A 59 13.49 18.00 -13.44
N ILE A 60 12.18 17.77 -13.41
CA ILE A 60 11.43 17.57 -12.17
C ILE A 60 11.39 16.07 -11.87
N ALA A 61 12.13 15.65 -10.83
CA ALA A 61 12.19 14.28 -10.34
C ALA A 61 11.87 14.20 -8.83
N THR A 62 10.86 14.94 -8.39
CA THR A 62 10.58 15.20 -6.96
C THR A 62 9.76 14.12 -6.26
N GLY A 63 9.26 13.13 -7.00
CA GLY A 63 8.26 12.18 -6.51
C GLY A 63 6.85 12.79 -6.48
N GLY A 64 5.94 12.15 -5.73
CA GLY A 64 4.51 12.50 -5.68
C GLY A 64 4.11 13.42 -4.51
N PHE A 65 2.83 13.34 -4.15
CA PHE A 65 2.19 14.14 -3.11
C PHE A 65 1.59 13.29 -1.97
N GLY A 66 2.07 12.06 -1.79
CA GLY A 66 1.53 11.12 -0.80
C GLY A 66 1.53 11.63 0.65
N SER A 67 2.31 12.65 1.00
CA SER A 67 2.31 13.29 2.33
C SER A 67 1.50 14.60 2.40
N ASN A 68 0.79 15.00 1.35
CA ASN A 68 -0.02 16.23 1.32
C ASN A 68 -1.52 15.89 1.41
N LYS A 69 -2.13 16.14 2.57
CA LYS A 69 -3.52 15.76 2.84
C LYS A 69 -4.52 16.54 1.96
N GLU A 70 -4.21 17.78 1.61
CA GLU A 70 -5.07 18.60 0.75
C GLU A 70 -5.15 18.01 -0.66
N MET A 71 -3.99 17.71 -1.26
CA MET A 71 -3.89 17.09 -2.58
C MET A 71 -4.43 15.66 -2.59
N LEU A 72 -4.23 14.89 -1.51
CA LEU A 72 -4.88 13.58 -1.38
C LEU A 72 -6.40 13.73 -1.38
N THR A 73 -6.95 14.68 -0.64
CA THR A 73 -8.39 14.95 -0.60
C THR A 73 -8.93 15.40 -1.95
N GLU A 74 -8.18 16.24 -2.67
CA GLU A 74 -8.61 16.75 -3.99
C GLU A 74 -8.49 15.71 -5.11
N TYR A 75 -7.45 14.86 -5.07
CA TYR A 75 -7.07 14.03 -6.22
C TYR A 75 -7.19 12.51 -5.99
N THR A 76 -7.65 12.07 -4.82
CA THR A 76 -7.80 10.63 -4.53
C THR A 76 -9.15 10.34 -3.90
N ARG A 77 -9.67 9.14 -4.15
CA ARG A 77 -10.96 8.71 -3.59
C ARG A 77 -10.87 8.42 -2.08
N PHE A 78 -9.68 8.05 -1.61
CA PHE A 78 -9.43 7.65 -0.23
C PHE A 78 -8.24 8.43 0.32
N PRO A 79 -8.48 9.64 0.83
CA PRO A 79 -7.40 10.50 1.31
C PRO A 79 -6.87 10.07 2.68
N ASP A 80 -7.58 9.21 3.40
CA ASP A 80 -7.22 8.69 4.74
C ASP A 80 -6.45 7.36 4.65
N VAL A 81 -5.41 7.33 3.82
CA VAL A 81 -4.52 6.17 3.66
C VAL A 81 -3.26 6.29 4.49
N GLU A 82 -2.76 5.16 4.99
CA GLU A 82 -1.43 5.09 5.57
C GLU A 82 -0.37 5.17 4.46
N VAL A 83 0.45 6.21 4.51
CA VAL A 83 1.45 6.48 3.47
C VAL A 83 2.65 5.58 3.67
N VAL A 84 2.88 4.68 2.73
CA VAL A 84 4.08 3.84 2.69
C VAL A 84 5.16 4.59 1.91
N GLY A 85 6.25 4.98 2.57
CA GLY A 85 7.38 5.62 1.91
C GLY A 85 8.15 6.60 2.79
N ILE A 86 8.99 7.43 2.16
CA ILE A 86 9.73 8.50 2.84
C ILE A 86 8.78 9.68 3.02
N PRO A 87 8.65 10.24 4.24
CA PRO A 87 7.81 11.41 4.49
C PRO A 87 8.32 12.64 3.73
N GLY A 88 7.46 13.66 3.60
CA GLY A 88 7.81 14.94 2.97
C GLY A 88 7.58 14.98 1.45
N LYS A 89 6.84 14.02 0.89
CA LYS A 89 6.40 14.08 -0.52
C LYS A 89 5.10 14.87 -0.60
N VAL A 90 5.22 16.20 -0.63
CA VAL A 90 4.06 17.12 -0.55
C VAL A 90 3.68 17.76 -1.89
N GLY A 91 4.17 17.19 -3.00
CA GLY A 91 3.82 17.63 -4.35
C GLY A 91 4.56 18.88 -4.83
N ASP A 92 5.71 19.23 -4.25
CA ASP A 92 6.42 20.48 -4.57
C ASP A 92 6.70 20.65 -6.08
N GLY A 93 7.25 19.62 -6.73
CA GLY A 93 7.52 19.67 -8.16
C GLY A 93 6.26 19.72 -9.02
N ILE A 94 5.18 19.07 -8.58
CA ILE A 94 3.87 19.12 -9.27
C ILE A 94 3.31 20.55 -9.21
N LYS A 95 3.34 21.17 -8.03
CA LYS A 95 2.90 22.56 -7.83
C LYS A 95 3.77 23.54 -8.63
N MET A 96 5.09 23.34 -8.64
CA MET A 96 6.00 24.15 -9.46
C MET A 96 5.70 24.03 -10.96
N ALA A 97 5.43 22.82 -11.45
CA ALA A 97 5.07 22.60 -12.86
C ALA A 97 3.75 23.29 -13.22
N TRP A 98 2.72 23.14 -12.38
CA TRP A 98 1.42 23.79 -12.59
C TRP A 98 1.52 25.31 -12.56
N ALA A 99 2.32 25.88 -11.64
CA ALA A 99 2.57 27.31 -11.58
C ALA A 99 3.27 27.85 -12.84
N ALA A 100 4.07 27.02 -13.51
CA ALA A 100 4.71 27.35 -14.79
C ALA A 100 3.82 27.05 -16.02
N GLY A 101 2.55 26.70 -15.83
CA GLY A 101 1.59 26.47 -16.92
C GLY A 101 1.52 25.04 -17.44
N ALA A 102 2.12 24.06 -16.75
CA ALA A 102 1.96 22.66 -17.12
C ALA A 102 0.50 22.20 -16.96
N ALA A 103 0.06 21.36 -17.90
CA ALA A 103 -1.27 20.76 -17.85
C ALA A 103 -1.45 19.89 -16.59
N LYS A 104 -2.69 19.88 -16.12
CA LYS A 104 -3.15 19.14 -14.95
C LYS A 104 -3.82 17.85 -15.42
N ASP A 105 -3.05 16.78 -15.58
CA ASP A 105 -3.54 15.49 -16.10
C ASP A 105 -3.42 14.35 -15.07
N GLY A 106 -4.11 13.23 -15.31
CA GLY A 106 -4.04 11.99 -14.53
C GLY A 106 -4.82 11.99 -13.21
N ARG A 107 -5.58 13.06 -12.92
CA ARG A 107 -6.31 13.27 -11.64
C ARG A 107 -7.39 12.22 -11.38
N GLU A 108 -8.05 11.73 -12.42
CA GLU A 108 -9.19 10.81 -12.30
C GLU A 108 -8.79 9.34 -12.09
N PHE A 109 -7.50 9.01 -12.28
CA PHE A 109 -7.00 7.63 -12.26
C PHE A 109 -6.06 7.34 -11.09
N ILE A 110 -5.92 8.27 -10.14
CA ILE A 110 -4.98 8.10 -9.02
C ILE A 110 -5.57 7.11 -8.02
N LYS A 111 -5.17 5.85 -8.15
CA LYS A 111 -5.38 4.83 -7.12
C LYS A 111 -4.12 4.70 -6.28
N MET A 112 -4.20 5.20 -5.05
CA MET A 112 -3.08 5.24 -4.11
C MET A 112 -2.93 3.94 -3.29
N SER A 113 -3.95 3.09 -3.32
CA SER A 113 -3.99 1.88 -2.49
C SER A 113 -2.91 0.89 -2.94
N TYR A 114 -1.83 0.83 -2.17
CA TYR A 114 -0.70 -0.03 -2.49
C TYR A 114 -0.99 -1.49 -2.18
N ARG A 115 -1.44 -1.83 -0.97
CA ARG A 115 -1.71 -3.21 -0.53
C ARG A 115 -2.61 -3.23 0.71
N PRO A 116 -3.45 -4.26 0.89
CA PRO A 116 -4.17 -4.46 2.13
C PRO A 116 -3.26 -4.99 3.25
N GLY A 117 -3.68 -4.81 4.50
CA GLY A 117 -3.03 -5.34 5.69
C GLY A 117 -3.31 -4.50 6.93
N PRO A 118 -2.99 -5.02 8.13
CA PRO A 118 -3.18 -4.28 9.37
C PRO A 118 -2.30 -3.03 9.39
N SER A 119 -2.91 -1.89 9.71
CA SER A 119 -2.23 -0.59 9.78
C SER A 119 -1.16 -0.56 10.86
N LYS A 120 -0.07 0.19 10.61
CA LYS A 120 1.10 0.36 11.49
C LYS A 120 1.88 -0.91 11.82
N GLU A 121 1.61 -2.02 11.12
CA GLU A 121 2.37 -3.25 11.29
C GLU A 121 3.45 -3.40 10.23
N SER A 122 4.64 -3.85 10.65
CA SER A 122 5.70 -4.21 9.71
C SER A 122 5.21 -5.32 8.78
N THR A 123 5.63 -5.29 7.51
CA THR A 123 5.37 -6.41 6.59
C THR A 123 5.88 -7.75 7.10
N THR A 124 6.99 -7.75 7.84
CA THR A 124 7.61 -8.95 8.40
C THR A 124 6.95 -9.41 9.70
N ASN A 125 5.95 -8.66 10.20
CA ASN A 125 5.12 -9.13 11.30
C ASN A 125 4.29 -10.34 10.81
N HIS A 126 4.37 -11.46 11.51
CA HIS A 126 3.66 -12.70 11.16
C HIS A 126 2.13 -12.56 11.10
N TYR A 127 1.51 -11.81 12.02
CA TYR A 127 0.07 -11.49 11.94
C TYR A 127 -0.25 -10.66 10.68
N ALA A 128 0.61 -9.71 10.33
CA ALA A 128 0.44 -8.94 9.10
C ALA A 128 0.72 -9.76 7.84
N ALA A 129 1.52 -10.82 7.93
CA ALA A 129 1.81 -11.74 6.82
C ALA A 129 0.69 -12.76 6.61
N SER A 130 0.07 -13.27 7.68
CA SER A 130 -1.12 -14.14 7.59
C SER A 130 -2.31 -13.40 6.96
N ALA A 131 -2.50 -12.12 7.30
CA ALA A 131 -3.51 -11.26 6.68
C ALA A 131 -3.23 -10.89 5.21
N LYS A 132 -2.15 -11.39 4.60
CA LYS A 132 -1.81 -11.20 3.18
C LYS A 132 -1.74 -12.54 2.43
N GLN A 133 -2.46 -13.54 2.92
CA GLN A 133 -2.66 -14.81 2.23
C GLN A 133 -4.02 -14.84 1.53
N PRO A 134 -4.17 -15.63 0.45
CA PRO A 134 -5.40 -15.73 -0.35
C PRO A 134 -6.47 -16.62 0.33
N HIS A 135 -6.63 -16.47 1.64
CA HIS A 135 -7.73 -17.03 2.44
C HIS A 135 -9.01 -16.21 2.21
N LEU A 136 -10.09 -16.52 2.93
CA LEU A 136 -11.38 -15.88 2.74
C LEU A 136 -11.35 -14.39 3.11
N TRP A 137 -11.58 -13.49 2.15
CA TRP A 137 -11.63 -12.05 2.41
C TRP A 137 -13.06 -11.55 2.41
N LEU A 138 -13.41 -10.79 3.46
CA LEU A 138 -14.75 -10.28 3.67
C LEU A 138 -14.73 -8.77 3.88
N ASN A 139 -15.70 -8.07 3.30
CA ASN A 139 -15.99 -6.67 3.63
C ASN A 139 -16.61 -6.55 5.03
N THR A 140 -16.93 -5.33 5.47
CA THR A 140 -17.58 -5.09 6.78
C THR A 140 -19.00 -5.64 6.90
N LYS A 141 -19.61 -6.09 5.80
CA LYS A 141 -20.93 -6.74 5.78
C LYS A 141 -20.85 -8.28 5.83
N GLY A 142 -19.64 -8.85 5.79
CA GLY A 142 -19.44 -10.30 5.73
C GLY A 142 -19.54 -10.89 4.33
N GLU A 143 -19.42 -10.08 3.28
CA GLU A 143 -19.50 -10.51 1.88
C GLU A 143 -18.10 -10.56 1.25
N ARG A 144 -17.85 -11.56 0.40
CA ARG A 144 -16.68 -11.56 -0.50
C ARG A 144 -16.83 -10.46 -1.54
N PHE A 145 -15.71 -9.89 -1.98
CA PHE A 145 -15.71 -8.76 -2.92
C PHE A 145 -14.69 -8.89 -4.06
N THR A 146 -13.82 -9.90 -4.02
CA THR A 146 -12.79 -10.10 -5.04
C THR A 146 -12.21 -11.51 -4.95
N ASN A 147 -11.47 -11.92 -6.00
CA ASN A 147 -10.60 -13.08 -5.96
C ASN A 147 -9.38 -12.79 -5.05
N GLU A 148 -9.27 -13.50 -3.93
CA GLU A 148 -8.25 -13.25 -2.91
C GLU A 148 -6.81 -13.57 -3.36
N ALA A 149 -6.64 -14.36 -4.43
CA ALA A 149 -5.34 -14.55 -5.08
C ALA A 149 -4.78 -13.24 -5.68
N ASN A 150 -5.61 -12.20 -5.84
CA ASN A 150 -5.15 -10.88 -6.24
C ASN A 150 -4.09 -10.28 -5.29
N ILE A 151 -3.91 -10.84 -4.09
CA ILE A 151 -2.89 -10.39 -3.13
C ILE A 151 -1.47 -10.54 -3.65
N GLU A 152 -1.23 -11.38 -4.65
CA GLU A 152 0.03 -11.44 -5.37
C GLU A 152 0.33 -10.13 -6.12
N GLN A 153 -0.72 -9.41 -6.52
CA GLN A 153 -0.67 -8.12 -7.21
C GLN A 153 -1.17 -7.02 -6.28
N TRP A 154 -0.29 -6.55 -5.41
CA TRP A 154 -0.57 -5.55 -4.37
C TRP A 154 -1.47 -4.38 -4.84
N PRO A 155 -1.19 -3.68 -5.96
CA PRO A 155 -2.06 -2.59 -6.41
C PRO A 155 -3.49 -3.04 -6.72
N PHE A 156 -3.69 -4.25 -7.24
CA PHE A 156 -5.01 -4.78 -7.55
C PHE A 156 -5.78 -5.15 -6.29
N ALA A 157 -5.11 -5.79 -5.32
CA ALA A 157 -5.68 -6.06 -4.01
C ALA A 157 -6.05 -4.76 -3.27
N GLY A 158 -5.17 -3.75 -3.32
CA GLY A 158 -5.42 -2.42 -2.77
C GLY A 158 -6.63 -1.75 -3.43
N ASN A 159 -6.75 -1.83 -4.76
CA ASN A 159 -7.90 -1.28 -5.49
C ASN A 159 -9.22 -1.98 -5.14
N ALA A 160 -9.20 -3.29 -4.94
CA ALA A 160 -10.37 -4.05 -4.53
C ALA A 160 -10.82 -3.64 -3.12
N LEU A 161 -9.88 -3.52 -2.18
CA LEU A 161 -10.13 -3.01 -0.82
C LEU A 161 -10.71 -1.59 -0.86
N GLU A 162 -10.12 -0.72 -1.68
CA GLU A 162 -10.54 0.66 -1.84
C GLU A 162 -11.98 0.75 -2.34
N ASN A 163 -12.34 -0.04 -3.36
CA ASN A 163 -13.67 0.01 -3.96
C ASN A 163 -14.82 -0.35 -3.01
N GLN A 164 -14.56 -1.10 -1.94
CA GLN A 164 -15.59 -1.47 -0.95
C GLN A 164 -15.60 -0.58 0.30
N GLY A 165 -14.69 0.40 0.43
CA GLY A 165 -14.68 1.34 1.55
C GLY A 165 -13.43 1.29 2.46
N GLY A 166 -12.38 0.58 2.08
CA GLY A 166 -11.07 0.64 2.75
C GLY A 166 -10.85 -0.29 3.94
N THR A 167 -11.89 -1.00 4.42
CA THR A 167 -11.77 -1.98 5.53
C THR A 167 -12.16 -3.39 5.08
N MET A 168 -11.33 -4.39 5.36
CA MET A 168 -11.64 -5.81 5.12
C MET A 168 -11.17 -6.68 6.28
N PHE A 169 -11.68 -7.90 6.34
CA PHE A 169 -11.24 -8.95 7.24
C PHE A 169 -10.72 -10.13 6.43
N VAL A 170 -9.64 -10.75 6.92
CA VAL A 170 -9.14 -12.03 6.40
C VAL A 170 -9.50 -13.10 7.40
N LEU A 171 -10.34 -14.04 6.98
CA LEU A 171 -10.86 -15.11 7.81
C LEU A 171 -10.15 -16.42 7.46
N TYR A 172 -9.71 -17.13 8.50
CA TYR A 172 -9.16 -18.46 8.42
C TYR A 172 -9.40 -19.19 9.75
N ASP A 173 -9.41 -20.52 9.71
CA ASP A 173 -9.62 -21.37 10.88
C ASP A 173 -8.29 -21.76 11.56
N GLU A 174 -8.40 -22.56 12.61
CA GLU A 174 -7.24 -23.00 13.39
C GLU A 174 -6.33 -23.93 12.58
N ASP A 175 -6.87 -24.76 11.70
CA ASP A 175 -6.08 -25.66 10.84
C ASP A 175 -5.25 -24.86 9.82
N THR A 176 -5.85 -23.85 9.19
CA THR A 176 -5.15 -22.92 8.30
C THR A 176 -4.06 -22.14 9.05
N LYS A 177 -4.35 -21.71 10.30
CA LYS A 177 -3.36 -21.07 11.17
C LYS A 177 -2.17 -22.01 11.43
N ASN A 178 -2.44 -23.25 11.81
CA ASN A 178 -1.41 -24.26 12.10
C ASN A 178 -0.60 -24.59 10.86
N TYR A 179 -1.22 -24.69 9.69
CA TYR A 179 -0.53 -24.84 8.41
C TYR A 179 0.48 -23.70 8.17
N MET A 180 0.09 -22.44 8.34
CA MET A 180 1.01 -21.30 8.20
C MET A 180 2.17 -21.32 9.21
N VAL A 181 1.96 -21.88 10.40
CA VAL A 181 3.01 -22.02 11.43
C VAL A 181 3.97 -23.16 11.08
N ASP A 182 3.45 -24.30 10.65
CA ASP A 182 4.22 -25.53 10.49
C ASP A 182 4.85 -25.69 9.10
N HIS A 183 4.14 -25.25 8.05
CA HIS A 183 4.51 -25.40 6.65
C HIS A 183 4.89 -24.05 6.01
N GLY A 184 4.35 -22.95 6.53
CA GLY A 184 4.61 -21.60 6.05
C GLY A 184 3.54 -21.07 5.12
N ILE A 185 3.77 -19.85 4.62
CA ILE A 185 2.82 -19.14 3.75
C ILE A 185 2.89 -19.59 2.29
N ASP A 186 1.76 -19.64 1.61
CA ASP A 186 1.67 -20.04 0.19
C ASP A 186 2.03 -18.90 -0.76
N VAL A 187 1.70 -17.66 -0.39
CA VAL A 187 2.03 -16.46 -1.16
C VAL A 187 3.06 -15.63 -0.41
N GLY A 188 4.19 -15.35 -1.07
CA GLY A 188 5.24 -14.50 -0.52
C GLY A 188 4.76 -13.06 -0.35
N VAL A 189 5.12 -12.42 0.77
CA VAL A 189 4.82 -11.01 1.01
C VAL A 189 5.91 -10.15 0.37
N GLY A 190 5.81 -10.02 -0.96
CA GLY A 190 6.83 -9.40 -1.79
C GLY A 190 8.19 -10.08 -1.60
N VAL A 191 9.26 -9.31 -1.53
CA VAL A 191 10.61 -9.85 -1.23
C VAL A 191 10.92 -9.93 0.27
N MET A 192 9.96 -9.57 1.14
CA MET A 192 10.21 -9.41 2.58
C MET A 192 9.92 -10.69 3.37
N VAL A 193 8.92 -11.45 2.95
CA VAL A 193 8.57 -12.74 3.55
C VAL A 193 8.45 -13.75 2.41
N PRO A 194 9.48 -14.57 2.14
CA PRO A 194 9.44 -15.56 1.08
C PRO A 194 8.33 -16.59 1.25
N VAL A 195 7.91 -17.22 0.15
CA VAL A 195 7.04 -18.41 0.18
C VAL A 195 7.65 -19.48 1.09
N ALA A 196 6.80 -20.25 1.77
CA ALA A 196 7.16 -21.26 2.76
C ALA A 196 7.85 -20.72 4.03
N THR A 197 7.85 -19.40 4.25
CA THR A 197 8.29 -18.85 5.54
C THR A 197 7.28 -19.25 6.62
N LYS A 198 7.76 -19.98 7.62
CA LYS A 198 6.98 -20.42 8.79
C LYS A 198 6.65 -19.25 9.70
N LEU A 199 5.38 -19.07 10.01
CA LEU A 199 4.91 -17.98 10.86
C LEU A 199 5.01 -18.31 12.36
N THR A 200 6.18 -18.74 12.85
CA THR A 200 6.37 -19.23 14.24
C THR A 200 5.96 -18.27 15.36
N LYS A 201 6.00 -16.96 15.13
CA LYS A 201 5.53 -15.89 16.05
C LYS A 201 4.08 -15.44 15.82
N LEU A 202 3.28 -16.18 15.05
CA LEU A 202 1.93 -15.78 14.67
C LEU A 202 1.06 -15.55 15.91
N GLU A 203 1.04 -16.48 16.86
CA GLU A 203 0.22 -16.37 18.07
C GLU A 203 0.58 -15.13 18.91
N GLU A 204 1.88 -14.89 19.15
CA GLU A 204 2.35 -13.71 19.88
C GLU A 204 1.93 -12.40 19.21
N HIS A 205 2.09 -12.33 17.88
CA HIS A 205 1.76 -11.13 17.13
C HIS A 205 0.24 -10.94 16.97
N PHE A 206 -0.51 -12.03 16.86
CA PHE A 206 -1.97 -12.01 16.79
C PHE A 206 -2.56 -11.45 18.09
N ALA A 207 -2.04 -11.87 19.25
CA ALA A 207 -2.46 -11.34 20.55
C ALA A 207 -2.25 -9.82 20.68
N LYS A 208 -1.19 -9.27 20.07
CA LYS A 208 -0.99 -7.80 19.98
C LYS A 208 -2.05 -7.14 19.10
N GLY A 209 -2.43 -7.79 18.01
CA GLY A 209 -3.54 -7.37 17.15
C GLY A 209 -4.89 -7.38 17.89
N GLU A 210 -5.14 -8.38 18.73
CA GLU A 210 -6.35 -8.46 19.56
C GLU A 210 -6.38 -7.34 20.61
N ALA A 211 -5.27 -7.12 21.32
CA ALA A 211 -5.13 -6.02 22.27
C ALA A 211 -5.32 -4.64 21.62
N ALA A 212 -5.00 -4.52 20.33
CA ALA A 212 -5.22 -3.31 19.54
C ALA A 212 -6.62 -3.23 18.89
N GLY A 213 -7.50 -4.21 19.09
CA GLY A 213 -8.84 -4.27 18.50
C GLY A 213 -8.85 -4.46 16.97
N LYS A 214 -7.79 -5.04 16.40
CA LYS A 214 -7.62 -5.26 14.96
C LYS A 214 -7.70 -6.72 14.55
N ALA A 215 -7.53 -7.64 15.49
CA ALA A 215 -7.66 -9.08 15.30
C ALA A 215 -8.75 -9.62 16.23
N PHE A 216 -9.42 -10.69 15.81
CA PHE A 216 -10.56 -11.25 16.53
C PHE A 216 -10.51 -12.78 16.45
N ARG A 217 -10.72 -13.45 17.59
CA ARG A 217 -10.93 -14.90 17.68
C ARG A 217 -12.30 -15.19 18.28
N ALA A 218 -12.93 -16.25 17.82
CA ALA A 218 -14.24 -16.68 18.31
C ALA A 218 -14.38 -18.20 18.17
N ASN A 219 -15.17 -18.81 19.05
CA ASN A 219 -15.46 -20.26 19.00
C ASN A 219 -16.71 -20.57 18.15
N SER A 220 -17.36 -19.55 17.60
CA SER A 220 -18.52 -19.71 16.71
C SER A 220 -18.63 -18.54 15.74
N ILE A 221 -19.27 -18.79 14.58
CA ILE A 221 -19.56 -17.75 13.57
C ILE A 221 -20.41 -16.63 14.18
N LYS A 222 -21.34 -16.96 15.09
CA LYS A 222 -22.20 -15.98 15.76
C LYS A 222 -21.41 -15.02 16.65
N GLU A 223 -20.48 -15.55 17.44
CA GLU A 223 -19.59 -14.72 18.26
C GLU A 223 -18.65 -13.88 17.38
N LEU A 224 -18.15 -14.44 16.27
CA LEU A 224 -17.30 -13.71 15.34
C LEU A 224 -18.05 -12.53 14.69
N ALA A 225 -19.29 -12.74 14.25
CA ALA A 225 -20.15 -11.70 13.71
C ALA A 225 -20.35 -10.56 14.72
N GLN A 226 -20.61 -10.89 15.99
CA GLN A 226 -20.74 -9.90 17.06
C GLN A 226 -19.46 -9.08 17.28
N LYS A 227 -18.29 -9.73 17.30
CA LYS A 227 -16.99 -9.05 17.51
C LYS A 227 -16.59 -8.15 16.34
N THR A 228 -16.95 -8.53 15.12
CA THR A 228 -16.58 -7.81 13.90
C THR A 228 -17.64 -6.80 13.44
N GLY A 229 -18.86 -6.88 13.99
CA GLY A 229 -20.01 -6.06 13.60
C GLY A 229 -20.68 -6.52 12.30
N MET A 230 -20.33 -7.70 11.78
CA MET A 230 -20.94 -8.26 10.57
C MET A 230 -22.34 -8.83 10.85
N ASP A 231 -23.16 -8.92 9.81
CA ASP A 231 -24.40 -9.67 9.88
C ASP A 231 -24.12 -11.18 9.98
N TYR A 232 -24.73 -11.85 10.97
CA TYR A 232 -24.48 -13.26 11.24
C TYR A 232 -24.90 -14.16 10.06
N GLN A 233 -26.05 -13.89 9.46
CA GLN A 233 -26.59 -14.74 8.40
C GLN A 233 -25.72 -14.63 7.15
N THR A 234 -25.39 -13.39 6.76
CA THR A 234 -24.51 -13.08 5.63
C THR A 234 -23.13 -13.72 5.80
N LEU A 235 -22.53 -13.60 6.98
CA LEU A 235 -21.23 -14.21 7.29
C LEU A 235 -21.29 -15.74 7.20
N LYS A 236 -22.28 -16.36 7.83
CA LYS A 236 -22.47 -17.81 7.81
C LYS A 236 -22.62 -18.33 6.38
N ASP A 237 -23.49 -17.71 5.59
CA ASP A 237 -23.80 -18.17 4.24
C ASP A 237 -22.58 -18.01 3.31
N ASN A 238 -21.79 -16.93 3.46
CA ASN A 238 -20.53 -16.77 2.71
C ASN A 238 -19.48 -17.82 3.09
N ILE A 239 -19.33 -18.15 4.39
CA ILE A 239 -18.42 -19.21 4.84
C ILE A 239 -18.84 -20.57 4.28
N GLU A 240 -20.13 -20.92 4.38
CA GLU A 240 -20.65 -22.18 3.88
C GLU A 240 -20.49 -22.31 2.36
N ARG A 241 -20.80 -21.25 1.61
CA ARG A 241 -20.61 -21.20 0.15
C ARG A 241 -19.13 -21.34 -0.22
N TYR A 242 -18.24 -20.62 0.46
CA TYR A 242 -16.80 -20.71 0.22
C TYR A 242 -16.25 -22.11 0.51
N ASN A 243 -16.70 -22.76 1.59
CA ASN A 243 -16.32 -24.15 1.89
C ASN A 243 -16.80 -25.13 0.80
N GLN A 244 -17.96 -24.90 0.18
CA GLN A 244 -18.38 -25.69 -0.99
C GLN A 244 -17.43 -25.51 -2.17
N PHE A 245 -16.96 -24.30 -2.44
CA PHE A 245 -15.97 -24.05 -3.49
C PHE A 245 -14.63 -24.73 -3.22
N CYS A 246 -14.18 -24.76 -1.97
CA CYS A 246 -13.02 -25.54 -1.54
C CYS A 246 -13.21 -27.03 -1.84
N ASN A 247 -14.35 -27.60 -1.44
CA ASN A 247 -14.66 -29.01 -1.67
C ASN A 247 -14.72 -29.39 -3.16
N PHE A 248 -15.33 -28.55 -3.99
CA PHE A 248 -15.45 -28.80 -5.43
C PHE A 248 -14.25 -28.33 -6.24
N ARG A 249 -13.30 -27.63 -5.62
CA ARG A 249 -12.14 -27.02 -6.26
C ARG A 249 -12.54 -26.07 -7.41
N HIS A 250 -13.65 -25.36 -7.24
CA HIS A 250 -14.17 -24.40 -8.21
C HIS A 250 -14.91 -23.27 -7.50
N ASP A 251 -14.39 -22.05 -7.63
CA ASP A 251 -15.00 -20.82 -7.11
C ASP A 251 -15.83 -20.17 -8.22
N GLU A 252 -17.16 -20.34 -8.15
CA GLU A 252 -18.09 -19.78 -9.15
C GLU A 252 -18.24 -18.26 -9.04
N ASP A 253 -17.93 -17.68 -7.87
CA ASP A 253 -18.18 -16.26 -7.63
C ASP A 253 -17.04 -15.40 -8.19
N PHE A 254 -15.79 -15.81 -8.00
CA PHE A 254 -14.62 -15.00 -8.37
C PHE A 254 -13.54 -15.76 -9.15
N VAL A 255 -13.76 -17.04 -9.48
CA VAL A 255 -12.83 -17.86 -10.26
C VAL A 255 -11.43 -17.89 -9.62
N LYS A 256 -11.39 -17.96 -8.28
CA LYS A 256 -10.13 -18.12 -7.54
C LYS A 256 -9.44 -19.43 -7.93
N ASP A 257 -8.12 -19.37 -8.09
CA ASP A 257 -7.29 -20.53 -8.37
C ASP A 257 -7.47 -21.58 -7.25
N ALA A 258 -7.87 -22.79 -7.65
CA ALA A 258 -8.16 -23.92 -6.77
C ALA A 258 -6.93 -24.50 -6.05
N ARG A 259 -5.75 -23.92 -6.24
CA ARG A 259 -4.57 -24.16 -5.39
C ARG A 259 -4.66 -23.48 -4.03
N TYR A 260 -5.50 -22.45 -3.90
CA TYR A 260 -5.70 -21.67 -2.67
C TYR A 260 -7.03 -22.00 -1.98
N SER A 261 -7.70 -23.08 -2.40
CA SER A 261 -9.01 -23.52 -1.95
C SER A 261 -8.94 -24.94 -1.45
#